data_AF-A0A4Y8SQ65-F1
#
_entry.id   AF-A0A4Y8SQ65-F1
#
_cell.length_a   1.000
_cell.length_b   1.000
_cell.length_c   1.000
_cell.angle_alpha   90.00
_cell.angle_beta   90.00
_cell.angle_gamma   90.00
#
_symmetry.space_group_name_H-M   'P 1'
#
loop_
_entity.id
_entity.type
_entity.pdbx_description
1 polymer ?
#
loop_
_entity_poly.entity_id
_entity_poly.type
_entity_poly.pdbx_seq_one_letter_code
_entity_poly.pdbx_strand_id
1 'polypeptide(L)' 'MKSRLNLTIEESLLQNIKQYARKQQTSVSDLVETYFKIITKPAKQVTFMDLVEELGPHNIDPKADLKELYYQDKKHGL' A
#
# COMPACT_ATOMS: atom_id res chain seq x y z
N MET A 1 -15.85 1.21 17.15
CA MET A 1 -16.90 0.28 17.66
C MET A 1 -16.68 -1.07 16.98
N LYS A 2 -16.89 -2.20 17.66
CA LYS A 2 -16.79 -3.53 17.05
C LYS A 2 -18.20 -4.08 16.76
N SER A 3 -18.36 -4.71 15.59
CA SER A 3 -19.60 -5.38 15.18
C SER A 3 -19.40 -6.88 15.15
N ARG A 4 -20.46 -7.66 15.42
CA ARG A 4 -20.41 -9.13 15.35
C ARG A 4 -20.58 -9.59 13.90
N LEU A 5 -19.69 -10.47 13.45
CA LEU A 5 -19.79 -11.16 12.16
C LEU A 5 -19.99 -12.66 12.42
N ASN A 6 -21.01 -13.25 11.79
CA ASN A 6 -21.22 -14.69 11.80
C ASN A 6 -20.76 -15.28 10.47
N LEU A 7 -19.99 -16.37 10.51
CA LEU A 7 -19.46 -17.04 9.33
C LEU A 7 -19.83 -18.52 9.39
N THR A 8 -20.18 -19.09 8.23
CA THR A 8 -20.27 -20.55 8.07
C THR A 8 -18.93 -21.03 7.53
N ILE A 9 -18.36 -22.05 8.18
CA ILE A 9 -17.06 -22.62 7.83
C ILE A 9 -17.08 -24.11 8.13
N GLU A 10 -16.29 -24.88 7.39
CA GLU A 10 -16.14 -26.32 7.65
C GLU A 10 -15.60 -26.57 9.06
N GLU A 11 -16.17 -27.54 9.77
CA GLU A 11 -15.80 -27.85 11.15
C GLU A 11 -14.33 -28.28 11.27
N SER A 12 -13.85 -29.12 10.35
CA SER A 12 -12.45 -29.57 10.30
C SER A 12 -11.48 -28.39 10.17
N LEU A 13 -11.81 -27.42 9.31
CA LEU A 13 -11.04 -26.21 9.12
C LEU A 13 -11.08 -25.32 10.38
N LEU A 14 -12.24 -25.19 11.02
CA LEU A 14 -12.38 -24.43 12.26
C LEU A 14 -11.53 -25.02 13.40
N GLN A 15 -11.43 -26.35 13.49
CA GLN A 15 -10.59 -27.00 14.49
C GLN A 15 -9.10 -26.75 14.22
N ASN A 16 -8.68 -26.87 12.95
CA ASN A 16 -7.30 -26.62 12.55
C ASN A 16 -6.88 -25.18 12.84
N ILE A 17 -7.72 -24.19 12.48
CA ILE A 17 -7.37 -22.78 12.71
C ILE A 17 -7.39 -22.41 14.21
N LYS A 18 -8.25 -23.03 15.03
CA LYS A 18 -8.23 -22.85 16.49
C LYS A 18 -6.92 -23.36 17.10
N GLN A 19 -6.44 -24.52 16.65
CA GLN A 19 -5.14 -25.04 17.11
C GLN A 19 -3.99 -24.11 16.69
N TYR A 20 -4.00 -23.65 15.43
CA TYR A 20 -3.03 -22.69 14.94
C TYR A 20 -3.05 -21.39 15.77
N ALA A 21 -4.23 -20.80 15.98
CA ALA A 21 -4.38 -19.56 16.74
C ALA A 21 -3.82 -19.70 18.17
N ARG A 22 -4.09 -20.82 18.85
CA ARG A 22 -3.51 -21.12 20.18
C ARG A 22 -1.99 -21.19 20.16
N LYS A 23 -1.40 -21.88 19.18
CA LYS A 23 0.07 -21.96 19.02
C LYS A 23 0.69 -20.57 18.81
N GLN A 24 0.00 -19.71 18.07
CA GLN A 24 0.41 -18.32 17.81
C GLN A 24 -0.03 -17.33 18.90
N GLN A 25 -0.56 -17.80 20.03
CA GLN A 25 -1.07 -16.97 21.13
C GLN A 25 -2.03 -15.86 20.68
N THR A 26 -2.90 -16.17 19.72
CA THR A 26 -3.88 -15.25 19.13
C THR A 26 -5.27 -15.89 19.08
N SER A 27 -6.27 -15.14 18.60
CA SER A 27 -7.63 -15.64 18.40
C SER A 27 -7.98 -15.77 16.92
N VAL A 28 -8.97 -16.64 16.61
CA VAL A 28 -9.49 -16.75 15.24
C VAL A 28 -10.08 -15.42 14.77
N SER A 29 -10.74 -14.68 15.67
CA SER A 29 -11.28 -13.35 15.38
C SER A 29 -10.17 -12.36 14.99
N ASP A 30 -9.03 -12.39 15.68
CA ASP A 30 -7.90 -11.51 15.36
C ASP A 30 -7.26 -11.88 14.03
N LEU A 31 -7.13 -13.18 13.72
CA LEU A 31 -6.63 -13.64 12.43
C LEU A 31 -7.52 -13.15 11.28
N VAL A 32 -8.84 -13.29 11.42
CA VAL A 32 -9.81 -12.84 10.42
C VAL A 32 -9.81 -11.31 10.30
N GLU A 33 -9.83 -10.58 11.42
CA GLU A 33 -9.79 -9.11 11.43
C GLU A 33 -8.49 -8.60 10.78
N THR A 34 -7.36 -9.26 11.05
CA THR A 34 -6.06 -8.94 10.44
C THR A 34 -6.09 -9.16 8.94
N TYR A 35 -6.60 -10.31 8.48
CA TYR A 35 -6.74 -10.59 7.06
C TYR A 35 -7.63 -9.55 6.37
N PHE A 36 -8.78 -9.22 6.97
CA PHE A 36 -9.66 -8.18 6.45
C PHE A 36 -8.96 -6.84 6.34
N LYS A 37 -8.21 -6.40 7.36
CA LYS A 37 -7.42 -5.16 7.30
C LYS A 37 -6.39 -5.15 6.16
N ILE A 38 -5.79 -6.30 5.85
CA ILE A 38 -4.82 -6.41 4.75
C ILE A 38 -5.54 -6.23 3.41
N ILE A 39 -6.64 -6.95 3.19
CA ILE A 39 -7.33 -6.93 1.88
C ILE A 39 -8.18 -5.68 1.65
N THR A 40 -8.63 -5.01 2.71
CA THR A 40 -9.39 -3.76 2.62
C THR A 40 -8.51 -2.52 2.81
N LYS A 41 -7.19 -2.70 2.97
CA LYS A 41 -6.27 -1.57 3.03
C LYS A 41 -6.45 -0.76 1.76
N PRO A 42 -6.84 0.53 1.84
CA PRO A 42 -6.93 1.35 0.65
C PRO A 42 -5.55 1.38 0.00
N ALA A 43 -5.52 1.26 -1.33
CA ALA A 43 -4.31 1.58 -2.08
C ALA A 43 -3.86 2.96 -1.60
N LYS A 44 -2.57 3.10 -1.22
CA LYS A 44 -2.02 4.42 -0.89
C LYS A 44 -2.40 5.33 -2.05
N GLN A 45 -3.20 6.36 -1.78
CA GLN A 45 -3.38 7.42 -2.76
C GLN A 45 -2.00 8.04 -2.91
N VAL A 46 -1.34 7.74 -4.02
CA VAL A 46 -0.09 8.41 -4.38
C VAL A 46 -0.47 9.87 -4.57
N THR A 47 0.00 10.71 -3.65
CA THR A 47 -0.24 12.14 -3.73
C THR A 47 0.63 12.72 -4.83
N PHE A 48 0.29 13.92 -5.30
CA PHE A 48 1.16 14.63 -6.24
C PHE A 48 2.59 14.80 -5.70
N MET A 49 2.75 14.98 -4.39
CA MET A 49 4.06 15.10 -3.77
C MET A 49 4.82 13.77 -3.76
N ASP A 50 4.14 12.65 -3.51
CA ASP A 50 4.76 11.32 -3.63
C ASP A 50 5.30 11.08 -5.05
N LEU A 51 4.57 11.51 -6.09
CA LEU A 51 5.04 11.44 -7.48
C LEU A 51 6.24 12.35 -7.75
N VAL A 52 6.27 13.56 -7.18
CA VAL A 52 7.40 14.48 -7.31
C VAL A 52 8.65 13.92 -6.62
N GLU A 53 8.49 13.28 -5.46
CA GLU A 53 9.59 12.62 -4.75
C GLU A 53 10.14 11.41 -5.52
N GLU A 54 9.27 10.63 -6.20
CA GLU A 54 9.67 9.51 -7.06
C GLU A 54 10.49 9.93 -8.28
N LEU A 55 10.33 11.17 -8.78
CA LEU A 55 11.14 11.69 -9.89
C LEU A 55 12.63 11.88 -9.55
N GLY A 56 12.99 11.80 -8.26
CA GLY A 56 14.37 11.88 -7.77
C GLY A 56 14.98 13.28 -7.89
N PRO A 57 16.22 13.49 -7.43
CA PRO A 57 16.87 14.80 -7.49
C PRO A 57 17.19 15.19 -8.93
N HIS A 58 16.78 16.40 -9.33
CA HIS A 58 17.09 16.97 -10.63
C HIS A 58 18.23 17.99 -10.49
N ASN A 59 19.25 17.89 -11.32
CA ASN A 59 20.39 18.81 -11.31
C ASN A 59 20.13 20.00 -12.25
N ILE A 60 19.10 20.79 -11.95
CA ILE A 60 18.75 22.01 -12.70
C ILE A 60 19.20 23.22 -11.87
N ASP A 61 19.96 24.12 -12.48
CA ASP A 61 20.34 25.38 -11.84
C ASP A 61 19.08 26.21 -11.52
N PRO A 62 18.85 26.62 -10.25
CA PRO A 62 17.71 27.44 -9.87
C PRO A 62 17.58 28.77 -10.63
N LYS A 63 18.66 29.24 -11.26
CA LYS A 63 18.70 30.48 -12.06
C LYS A 63 18.53 30.24 -13.55
N ALA A 64 18.44 28.99 -14.01
CA ALA A 64 18.31 28.70 -15.42
C ALA A 64 16.91 29.03 -15.96
N ASP A 65 16.86 29.51 -17.20
CA ASP A 65 15.60 29.65 -17.93
C ASP A 65 15.13 28.26 -18.40
N LEU A 66 14.13 27.73 -17.68
CA LEU A 66 13.54 26.42 -17.95
C LEU A 66 12.91 26.32 -19.34
N LYS A 67 12.41 27.44 -19.88
CA LYS A 67 11.80 27.48 -21.22
C LYS A 67 12.90 27.31 -22.26
N GLU A 68 14.01 28.02 -22.11
CA GLU A 68 15.13 27.90 -23.04
C GLU A 68 15.72 26.49 -23.02
N LEU A 69 15.97 25.94 -21.81
CA LEU A 69 16.47 24.58 -21.63
C LEU A 69 15.56 23.53 -22.28
N TYR A 70 14.24 23.62 -22.10
CA TYR A 70 13.29 22.70 -22.72
C TYR A 70 13.41 22.67 -24.24
N TYR A 71 13.51 23.84 -24.88
CA TYR A 71 13.60 23.91 -26.34
C TYR A 71 15.00 23.55 -26.88
N GLN A 72 16.06 23.72 -26.08
CA GLN A 72 17.39 23.23 -26.43
C GLN A 72 17.43 21.70 -26.41
N ASP A 73 16.88 21.08 -25.36
CA ASP A 73 16.86 19.62 -25.21
C ASP A 73 16.02 18.95 -26.32
N LYS A 74 14.85 19.54 -26.63
CA LYS A 74 13.99 19.07 -27.74
C LYS A 74 14.64 19.18 -29.12
N LYS A 75 15.59 20.10 -29.32
CA LYS A 75 16.36 20.23 -30.56
C LYS A 75 17.48 19.18 -30.66
N HIS A 76 17.95 18.66 -29.53
CA HIS A 76 19.03 17.68 -29.46
C HIS A 76 18.55 16.21 -29.46
N GLY A 77 17.23 15.96 -29.56
CA GLY A 77 16.69 14.66 -29.94
C GLY A 77 16.69 13.63 -28.82
N LEU A 78 16.08 13.98 -27.69
CA LEU A 78 15.39 13.03 -26.82
C LEU A 78 13.88 13.07 -27.12
#